data_AF-A0A349ZW27-F1
#
_entry.id   AF-A0A349ZW27-F1
#
_cell.length_a   1.000
_cell.length_b   1.000
_cell.length_c   1.000
_cell.angle_alpha   90.00
_cell.angle_beta   90.00
_cell.angle_gamma   90.00
#
_symmetry.space_group_name_H-M   'P 1'
#
loop_
_entity.id
_entity.type
_entity.pdbx_description
1 polymer ?
#
loop_
_entity_poly.entity_id
_entity_poly.type
_entity_poly.pdbx_seq_one_letter_code
_entity_poly.pdbx_strand_id
1 'polypeptide(L)' 'MSQFDVTVIGSGPGGYVAAIRCAQLGMKTAIIEKYPTMGGTCLN' A
#
# COMPACT_ATOMS: atom_id res chain seq x y z
N MET A 1 -0.22 20.48 -0.73
CA MET A 1 0.06 19.11 -1.26
C MET A 1 0.41 18.23 -0.07
N SER A 2 -0.20 17.06 0.04
CA SER A 2 0.14 16.09 1.09
C SER A 2 1.43 15.36 0.70
N GLN A 3 2.51 15.58 1.44
CA GLN A 3 3.75 14.81 1.26
C GLN A 3 3.60 13.44 1.94
N PHE A 4 4.10 12.41 1.29
CA PHE A 4 4.19 11.03 1.79
C PHE A 4 5.64 10.59 1.70
N ASP A 5 6.10 9.81 2.67
CA ASP A 5 7.46 9.27 2.69
C ASP A 5 7.59 8.08 1.73
N VAL A 6 6.50 7.29 1.61
CA VAL A 6 6.43 6.13 0.73
C VAL A 6 5.08 6.10 0.01
N THR A 7 5.10 5.83 -1.29
CA THR A 7 3.90 5.55 -2.09
C THR A 7 4.03 4.18 -2.74
N VAL A 8 3.08 3.29 -2.46
CA VAL A 8 3.02 1.95 -3.02
C VAL A 8 1.93 1.91 -4.09
N ILE A 9 2.26 1.40 -5.29
CA ILE A 9 1.29 1.23 -6.38
C ILE A 9 0.94 -0.26 -6.48
N GLY A 10 -0.34 -0.57 -6.27
CA GLY A 10 -0.88 -1.92 -6.20
C GLY A 10 -0.99 -2.44 -4.77
N SER A 11 -2.13 -3.06 -4.45
CA SER A 11 -2.46 -3.62 -3.15
C SER A 11 -2.44 -5.15 -3.13
N GLY A 12 -1.65 -5.78 -3.99
CA GLY A 12 -1.39 -7.22 -3.93
C GLY A 12 -0.67 -7.66 -2.64
N PRO A 13 -0.38 -8.97 -2.46
CA PRO A 13 0.27 -9.48 -1.26
C PRO A 13 1.60 -8.79 -0.94
N GLY A 14 2.39 -8.43 -1.95
CA GLY A 14 3.60 -7.64 -1.72
C GLY A 14 3.31 -6.17 -1.39
N GLY A 15 2.30 -5.58 -2.03
CA GLY A 15 2.00 -4.15 -1.95
C GLY A 15 1.43 -3.74 -0.59
N TYR A 16 0.35 -4.38 -0.15
CA TYR A 16 -0.25 -4.02 1.14
C TYR A 16 0.67 -4.37 2.31
N VAL A 17 1.43 -5.48 2.24
CA VAL A 17 2.39 -5.86 3.29
C VAL A 17 3.53 -4.83 3.38
N ALA A 18 4.09 -4.40 2.24
CA ALA A 18 5.09 -3.34 2.22
C ALA A 18 4.55 -2.03 2.80
N ALA A 19 3.33 -1.63 2.40
CA ALA A 19 2.72 -0.40 2.90
C ALA A 19 2.47 -0.45 4.42
N ILE A 20 1.97 -1.57 4.94
CA ILE A 20 1.80 -1.79 6.39
C ILE A 20 3.15 -1.70 7.09
N ARG A 21 4.20 -2.32 6.55
CA ARG A 21 5.52 -2.30 7.18
C ARG A 21 6.11 -0.89 7.22
N CYS A 22 5.96 -0.11 6.15
CA CYS A 22 6.38 1.30 6.13
C CYS A 22 5.62 2.12 7.17
N ALA A 23 4.29 1.94 7.27
CA ALA A 23 3.48 2.62 8.28
C ALA A 23 3.90 2.25 9.73
N GLN A 24 4.20 0.97 9.99
CA GLN A 24 4.71 0.51 11.30
C GLN A 24 6.08 1.12 11.65
N LEU A 25 6.91 1.42 10.65
CA LEU A 25 8.19 2.10 10.83
C LEU A 25 8.05 3.62 10.99
N GLY A 26 6.82 4.14 11.06
CA GLY A 26 6.54 5.57 11.27
C GLY A 26 6.53 6.39 9.98
N MET A 27 6.60 5.76 8.81
CA MET A 27 6.55 6.45 7.52
C MET A 27 5.11 6.78 7.14
N LYS A 28 4.86 8.02 6.73
CA LYS A 28 3.57 8.42 6.16
C LYS A 28 3.42 7.78 4.78
N THR A 29 2.64 6.69 4.73
CA THR A 29 2.58 5.80 3.57
C THR A 29 1.25 5.95 2.83
N ALA A 30 1.31 6.09 1.51
CA ALA A 30 0.15 6.01 0.62
C ALA A 30 0.14 4.67 -0.12
N ILE A 31 -1.05 4.12 -0.39
CA ILE A 31 -1.23 2.98 -1.29
C ILE A 31 -2.25 3.36 -2.37
N ILE A 32 -1.93 3.08 -3.62
CA ILE A 32 -2.78 3.37 -4.77
C ILE A 32 -3.23 2.05 -5.38
N GLU A 33 -4.52 1.80 -5.34
CA GLU A 33 -5.16 0.63 -5.92
C GLU A 33 -6.28 1.07 -6.86
N LYS A 34 -6.37 0.41 -8.02
CA LYS A 34 -7.41 0.66 -9.02
C LYS A 34 -8.74 0.01 -8.61
N TYR A 35 -8.67 -1.15 -7.98
CA TYR A 35 -9.84 -1.94 -7.58
C TYR A 35 -10.39 -1.51 -6.21
N PRO A 36 -11.69 -1.74 -5.94
CA PRO A 36 -12.28 -1.45 -4.64
C PRO A 36 -11.83 -2.43 -3.55
N THR A 37 -11.26 -3.58 -3.93
CA THR A 37 -10.78 -4.62 -3.03
C THR A 37 -9.27 -4.63 -2.94
N MET A 38 -8.77 -4.91 -1.74
CA MET A 38 -7.34 -5.09 -1.47
C MET A 38 -6.97 -6.57 -1.61
N GLY A 39 -5.67 -6.85 -1.81
CA GLY A 39 -5.11 -8.20 -1.85
C GLY A 39 -4.70 -8.68 -3.23
N GLY A 40 -5.09 -7.97 -4.29
CA GLY A 40 -4.74 -8.29 -5.69
C GLY A 40 -5.15 -9.71 -6.10
N THR A 41 -4.51 -10.23 -7.15
CA THR A 41 -4.79 -11.57 -7.74
C THR A 41 -4.57 -12.74 -6.78
N CYS A 42 -3.77 -12.57 -5.73
CA CYS A 42 -3.51 -13.66 -4.80
C CYS A 42 -4.69 -13.94 -3.87
N LEU A 43 -5.45 -12.89 -3.52
CA LEU A 43 -6.54 -12.98 -2.54
C LEU A 43 -7.92 -12.92 -3.19
N ASN A 44 -8.05 -12.22 -4.33
CA ASN A 44 -9.29 -12.04 -5.07
C ASN A 44 -9.23 -12.81 -6.39
#